data_AF-A0A7S2QDV4-F1
#
_entry.id   AF-A0A7S2QDV4-F1
#
_cell.length_a   1.000
_cell.length_b   1.000
_cell.length_c   1.000
_cell.angle_alpha   90.00
_cell.angle_beta   90.00
_cell.angle_gamma   90.00
#
_symmetry.space_group_name_H-M   'P 1'
#
loop_
_entity.id
_entity.type
_entity.pdbx_description
1 polymer ?
#
loop_
_entity_poly.entity_id
_entity_poly.type
_entity_poly.pdbx_seq_one_letter_code
_entity_poly.pdbx_strand_id
1 'polypeptide(L)'
;VRRQQLLSQAEIREVIAAATLLKAKGAYNYETRADTLYLQQRGFFQSALPDIFEKICTLVGQTDAVHWGLLAGYDGEIGHDVNARCIEFHEYGEHARGLCGCHTDSGSFFTVDIMLSHQEDFEGGEFLTTVAAPAPAKEK
;
A
#
# COMPACT_ATOMS: atom_id res chain seq x y z
N VAL A 1 -5.67 -8.63 6.57
CA VAL A 1 -6.03 -8.14 7.92
C VAL A 1 -6.48 -6.69 7.78
N ARG A 2 -7.63 -6.28 8.35
CA ARG A 2 -8.11 -4.88 8.29
C ARG A 2 -7.89 -4.21 9.65
N ARG A 3 -7.32 -3.01 9.65
CA ARG A 3 -7.16 -2.15 10.84
C ARG A 3 -7.78 -0.79 10.56
N GLN A 4 -8.25 -0.12 11.61
CA GLN A 4 -8.74 1.25 11.52
C GLN A 4 -7.65 2.23 11.94
N GLN A 5 -7.60 3.38 11.28
CA GLN A 5 -6.78 4.54 11.67
C GLN A 5 -5.29 4.22 11.91
N LEU A 6 -4.61 3.71 10.87
CA LEU A 6 -3.16 3.53 10.92
C LEU A 6 -2.41 4.87 11.02
N LEU A 7 -2.82 5.83 10.18
CA LEU A 7 -2.24 7.16 10.12
C LEU A 7 -3.19 8.17 10.77
N SER A 8 -2.61 9.10 11.51
CA SER A 8 -3.29 10.30 12.01
C SER A 8 -3.61 11.25 10.86
N GLN A 9 -4.52 12.19 11.12
CA GLN A 9 -4.86 13.23 10.13
C GLN A 9 -3.66 14.12 9.76
N ALA A 10 -2.69 14.28 10.66
CA ALA A 10 -1.46 15.02 10.34
C ALA A 10 -0.58 14.23 9.38
N GLU A 11 -0.34 12.95 9.66
CA GLU A 11 0.44 12.04 8.79
C GLU A 11 -0.20 11.89 7.41
N ILE A 12 -1.53 11.76 7.33
CA ILE A 12 -2.26 11.72 6.06
C ILE A 12 -1.99 12.98 5.24
N ARG A 13 -2.05 14.18 5.85
CA ARG A 13 -1.75 15.44 5.16
C ARG A 13 -0.31 15.50 4.67
N GLU A 14 0.64 14.96 5.43
CA GLU A 14 2.04 14.88 5.03
C GLU A 14 2.24 13.97 3.81
N VAL A 15 1.59 12.80 3.79
CA VAL A 15 1.59 11.89 2.63
C VAL A 15 1.02 12.57 1.38
N ILE A 16 -0.15 13.20 1.50
CA ILE A 16 -0.80 13.92 0.39
C ILE A 16 0.08 15.08 -0.10
N ALA A 17 0.70 15.84 0.81
CA ALA A 17 1.58 16.94 0.46
C ALA A 17 2.84 16.44 -0.28
N ALA A 18 3.45 15.34 0.16
CA ALA A 18 4.60 14.73 -0.49
C ALA A 18 4.25 14.21 -1.89
N ALA A 19 3.11 13.54 -2.05
CA ALA A 19 2.60 13.08 -3.34
C ALA A 19 2.34 14.26 -4.30
N THR A 20 1.69 15.32 -3.81
CA THR A 20 1.42 16.55 -4.57
C THR A 20 2.72 17.21 -5.04
N LEU A 21 3.72 17.30 -4.17
CA LEU A 21 5.03 17.85 -4.50
C LEU A 21 5.73 17.03 -5.59
N LEU A 22 5.68 15.69 -5.49
CA LEU A 22 6.30 14.80 -6.47
C LEU A 22 5.59 14.91 -7.84
N LYS A 23 4.25 14.94 -7.84
CA LYS A 23 3.42 15.16 -9.04
C LYS A 23 3.76 16.48 -9.72
N ALA A 24 3.90 17.57 -8.96
CA ALA A 24 4.27 18.89 -9.48
C ALA A 24 5.68 18.95 -10.09
N LYS A 25 6.61 18.06 -9.67
CA LYS A 25 7.95 17.95 -10.25
C LYS A 25 7.99 17.17 -11.57
N GLY A 26 6.83 16.74 -12.09
CA GLY A 26 6.75 16.00 -13.35
C GLY A 26 7.32 14.59 -13.24
N ALA A 27 7.28 13.98 -12.04
CA ALA A 27 7.51 12.55 -11.91
C ALA A 27 6.40 11.83 -12.68
N TYR A 28 6.73 11.34 -13.87
CA TYR A 28 5.78 10.74 -14.79
C TYR A 28 5.27 9.39 -14.25
N ASN A 29 3.97 9.16 -14.49
CA ASN A 29 3.37 7.84 -14.53
C ASN A 29 4.13 7.05 -15.60
N TYR A 30 5.00 6.13 -15.18
CA TYR A 30 5.56 5.15 -16.10
C TYR A 30 4.37 4.33 -16.61
N GLU A 31 3.93 4.64 -17.82
CA GLU A 31 3.06 3.83 -18.68
C GLU A 31 1.85 3.18 -17.97
N THR A 32 0.64 3.72 -18.21
CA THR A 32 -0.68 3.04 -18.25
C THR A 32 -1.82 3.41 -17.28
N ARG A 33 -1.63 4.21 -16.22
CA ARG A 33 -2.76 4.64 -15.37
C ARG A 33 -2.62 6.10 -14.94
N ALA A 34 -3.60 6.94 -15.28
CA ALA A 34 -3.58 8.38 -14.97
C ALA A 34 -3.75 8.67 -13.46
N ASP A 35 -4.13 7.64 -12.70
CA ASP A 35 -4.57 7.64 -11.31
C ASP A 35 -3.53 7.10 -10.30
N THR A 36 -2.39 6.59 -10.78
CA THR A 36 -1.32 6.04 -9.91
C THR A 36 -0.03 6.85 -9.99
N LEU A 37 0.44 7.35 -8.84
CA LEU A 37 1.74 7.98 -8.69
C LEU A 37 2.70 7.06 -7.92
N TYR A 38 3.87 6.81 -8.50
CA TYR A 38 4.90 5.94 -7.91
C TYR A 38 5.85 6.73 -7.00
N LEU A 39 5.69 6.58 -5.69
CA LEU A 39 6.45 7.30 -4.65
C LEU A 39 7.78 6.62 -4.28
N GLN A 40 8.02 5.40 -4.74
CA GLN A 40 9.28 4.68 -4.48
C GLN A 40 10.46 5.19 -5.31
N GLN A 41 10.21 6.05 -6.32
CA GLN A 41 11.25 6.50 -7.23
C GLN A 41 12.41 7.15 -6.46
N ARG A 42 13.61 6.57 -6.62
CA ARG A 42 14.85 7.02 -5.96
C ARG A 42 14.75 7.10 -4.43
N GLY A 43 13.92 6.26 -3.82
CA GLY A 43 13.73 6.26 -2.37
C GLY A 43 13.05 7.53 -1.83
N PHE A 44 12.26 8.22 -2.67
CA PHE A 44 11.65 9.49 -2.32
C PHE A 44 10.78 9.37 -1.07
N PHE A 45 9.86 8.41 -1.02
CA PHE A 45 8.97 8.25 0.14
C PHE A 45 9.73 8.04 1.44
N GLN A 46 10.72 7.15 1.44
CA GLN A 46 11.55 6.84 2.61
C GLN A 46 12.37 8.07 3.07
N SER A 47 12.81 8.89 2.12
CA SER A 47 13.58 10.10 2.43
C SER A 47 12.71 11.26 2.90
N ALA A 48 11.50 11.38 2.35
CA ALA A 48 10.58 12.48 2.63
C ALA A 48 9.75 12.24 3.91
N LEU A 49 9.39 10.98 4.17
CA LEU A 49 8.48 10.58 5.25
C LEU A 49 9.03 9.34 6.01
N PRO A 50 10.24 9.43 6.58
CA PRO A 50 10.91 8.28 7.20
C PRO A 50 10.08 7.67 8.35
N ASP A 51 9.49 8.49 9.21
CA ASP A 51 8.74 8.04 10.38
C ASP A 51 7.46 7.28 9.97
N ILE A 52 6.77 7.77 8.93
CA ILE A 52 5.58 7.09 8.38
C ILE A 52 5.99 5.76 7.74
N PHE A 53 7.10 5.74 7.02
CA PHE A 53 7.64 4.52 6.43
C PHE A 53 7.98 3.46 7.49
N GLU A 54 8.72 3.85 8.53
CA GLU A 54 9.07 2.97 9.65
C GLU A 54 7.82 2.43 10.35
N LYS A 55 6.81 3.28 10.56
CA LYS A 55 5.52 2.88 11.15
C LYS A 55 4.82 1.81 10.33
N ILE A 56 4.81 1.94 8.99
CA ILE A 56 4.23 0.94 8.09
C ILE A 56 5.02 -0.37 8.16
N CYS A 57 6.35 -0.32 8.09
CA CYS A 57 7.19 -1.53 8.18
C CYS A 57 7.02 -2.25 9.52
N THR A 58 6.99 -1.50 10.62
CA THR A 58 6.74 -2.04 11.96
C THR A 58 5.39 -2.74 12.03
N LEU A 59 4.34 -2.14 11.46
CA LEU A 59 3.01 -2.75 11.42
C LEU A 59 3.00 -4.06 10.63
N VAL A 60 3.67 -4.10 9.48
CA VAL A 60 3.78 -5.31 8.66
C VAL A 60 4.46 -6.42 9.44
N GLY A 61 5.60 -6.12 10.08
CA GLY A 61 6.33 -7.09 10.90
C GLY A 61 5.49 -7.63 12.06
N GLN A 62 4.78 -6.75 12.79
CA GLN A 62 3.87 -7.16 13.85
C GLN A 62 2.71 -8.01 13.34
N THR A 63 2.16 -7.69 12.17
CA THR A 63 1.04 -8.43 11.57
C THR A 63 1.51 -9.80 11.09
N ASP A 64 2.70 -9.87 10.48
CA ASP A 64 3.31 -11.13 10.06
C ASP A 64 3.55 -12.08 11.25
N ALA A 65 4.18 -11.58 12.31
CA ALA A 65 4.49 -12.38 13.50
C ALA A 65 3.25 -13.03 14.15
N VAL A 66 2.07 -12.40 14.02
CA VAL A 66 0.82 -12.90 14.60
C VAL A 66 0.08 -13.84 13.65
N HIS A 67 0.15 -13.61 12.35
CA HIS A 67 -0.76 -14.26 11.40
C HIS A 67 -0.11 -15.27 10.46
N TRP A 68 1.13 -15.03 10.02
CA TRP A 68 1.69 -15.77 8.89
C TRP A 68 3.11 -16.30 9.14
N GLY A 69 3.93 -15.57 9.90
CA GLY A 69 5.31 -15.95 10.20
C GLY A 69 6.19 -16.10 8.96
N LEU A 70 5.91 -15.34 7.89
CA LEU A 70 6.69 -15.39 6.64
C LEU A 70 8.09 -14.78 6.80
N LEU A 71 8.27 -13.90 7.79
CA LEU A 71 9.56 -13.32 8.14
C LEU A 71 10.31 -14.13 9.21
N ALA A 72 9.73 -15.23 9.70
CA ALA A 72 10.38 -16.06 10.73
C ALA A 72 11.66 -16.70 10.18
N GLY A 73 12.81 -16.43 10.83
CA GLY A 73 14.12 -16.95 10.42
C GLY A 73 14.94 -15.99 9.56
N TYR A 74 14.39 -14.81 9.23
CA TYR A 74 15.19 -13.64 8.87
C TYR A 74 15.70 -12.98 10.16
N ASP A 75 16.96 -12.55 10.17
CA ASP A 75 17.73 -12.15 11.36
C ASP A 75 17.38 -10.77 11.95
N GLY A 76 16.34 -10.10 11.45
CA GLY A 76 15.31 -9.58 12.34
C GLY A 76 15.61 -8.24 13.01
N GLU A 77 16.38 -7.37 12.37
CA GLU A 77 16.36 -5.95 12.70
C GLU A 77 15.17 -5.30 11.96
N ILE A 78 14.15 -4.85 12.71
CA ILE A 78 13.03 -4.07 12.18
C ILE A 78 13.61 -2.84 11.46
N GLY A 79 13.37 -2.74 10.15
CA GLY A 79 13.95 -1.69 9.29
C GLY A 79 15.04 -2.17 8.33
N HIS A 80 15.59 -3.38 8.50
CA HIS A 80 16.55 -3.99 7.56
C HIS A 80 15.92 -5.04 6.61
N ASP A 81 14.96 -5.85 7.09
CA ASP A 81 14.41 -6.98 6.29
C ASP A 81 13.07 -6.70 5.60
N VAL A 82 12.32 -5.69 6.06
CA VAL A 82 11.09 -5.25 5.39
C VAL A 82 11.41 -4.06 4.50
N ASN A 83 11.62 -4.34 3.22
CA ASN A 83 11.83 -3.30 2.21
C ASN A 83 10.55 -3.07 1.40
N ALA A 84 10.24 -1.81 1.10
CA ALA A 84 9.20 -1.48 0.14
C ALA A 84 9.76 -1.48 -1.27
N ARG A 85 9.34 -2.48 -2.05
CA ARG A 85 9.64 -2.54 -3.48
C ARG A 85 8.84 -1.51 -4.28
N CYS A 86 7.57 -1.34 -3.94
CA CYS A 86 6.64 -0.45 -4.64
C CYS A 86 5.87 0.37 -3.62
N ILE A 87 5.67 1.66 -3.90
CA ILE A 87 4.87 2.56 -3.07
C ILE A 87 4.02 3.38 -4.04
N GLU A 88 2.74 3.10 -4.07
CA GLU A 88 1.79 3.70 -5.01
C GLU A 88 0.84 4.63 -4.25
N PHE A 89 0.60 5.80 -4.83
CA PHE A 89 -0.42 6.74 -4.36
C PHE A 89 -1.52 6.82 -5.39
N HIS A 90 -2.72 6.41 -5.00
CA HIS A 90 -3.88 6.31 -5.88
C HIS A 90 -4.89 7.42 -5.59
N GLU A 91 -5.36 8.07 -6.65
CA GLU A 91 -6.47 9.02 -6.58
C GLU A 91 -7.62 8.51 -7.44
N TYR A 92 -8.73 8.15 -6.79
CA TYR A 92 -9.94 7.72 -7.48
C TYR A 92 -10.98 8.86 -7.49
N GLY A 93 -11.30 9.34 -8.70
CA GLY A 93 -12.36 10.34 -8.92
C GLY A 93 -13.69 9.71 -9.36
N GLU A 94 -14.65 10.57 -9.73
CA GLU A 94 -16.01 10.18 -10.14
C GLU A 94 -16.04 9.13 -11.28
N HIS A 95 -15.03 9.12 -12.15
CA HIS A 95 -14.92 8.20 -13.29
C HIS A 95 -14.00 7.01 -13.04
N ALA A 96 -13.60 6.77 -11.78
CA ALA A 96 -12.66 5.70 -11.43
C ALA A 96 -13.28 4.30 -11.34
N ARG A 97 -14.58 4.17 -11.59
CA ARG A 97 -15.28 2.88 -11.52
C ARG A 97 -14.63 1.85 -12.43
N GLY A 98 -14.15 0.75 -11.84
CA GLY A 98 -13.55 -0.36 -12.58
C GLY A 98 -12.10 -0.12 -13.02
N LEU A 99 -11.45 0.97 -12.62
CA LEU A 99 -10.02 1.19 -12.89
C LEU A 99 -9.14 0.15 -12.19
N CYS A 100 -9.59 -0.41 -11.07
CA CYS A 100 -8.94 -1.49 -10.36
C CYS A 100 -9.73 -2.80 -10.55
N GLY A 101 -9.59 -3.42 -11.73
CA GLY A 101 -10.15 -4.74 -11.99
C GLY A 101 -9.55 -5.84 -11.11
N CYS A 102 -10.09 -7.06 -11.20
CA CYS A 102 -9.54 -8.23 -10.50
C CYS A 102 -8.08 -8.44 -10.94
N HIS A 103 -7.15 -8.20 -10.03
CA HIS A 103 -5.73 -8.39 -10.26
C HIS A 103 -5.06 -8.94 -9.00
N THR A 104 -3.80 -9.32 -9.15
CA THR A 104 -2.94 -9.77 -8.05
C THR A 104 -1.68 -8.92 -8.05
N ASP A 105 -1.28 -8.44 -6.89
CA ASP A 105 0.07 -7.92 -6.72
C ASP A 105 1.06 -9.07 -6.80
N SER A 106 2.20 -8.84 -7.45
CA SER A 106 3.21 -9.87 -7.67
C SER A 106 4.59 -9.41 -7.24
N GLY A 107 5.36 -10.34 -6.67
CA GLY A 107 6.73 -10.11 -6.21
C GLY A 107 6.84 -9.21 -4.97
N SER A 108 5.81 -9.24 -4.11
CA SER A 108 5.85 -8.84 -2.71
C SER A 108 5.31 -9.99 -1.86
N PHE A 109 5.79 -10.11 -0.61
CA PHE A 109 5.16 -11.01 0.38
C PHE A 109 3.91 -10.39 0.99
N PHE A 110 3.92 -9.06 1.14
CA PHE A 110 2.85 -8.29 1.74
C PHE A 110 2.46 -7.14 0.81
N THR A 111 1.16 -6.89 0.70
CA THR A 111 0.61 -5.63 0.22
C THR A 111 -0.09 -4.95 1.38
N VAL A 112 0.13 -3.65 1.53
CA VAL A 112 -0.58 -2.80 2.49
C VAL A 112 -1.33 -1.73 1.71
N ASP A 113 -2.65 -1.72 1.84
CA ASP A 113 -3.52 -0.64 1.35
C ASP A 113 -3.88 0.26 2.53
N ILE A 114 -3.63 1.57 2.38
CA ILE A 114 -3.88 2.58 3.40
C ILE A 114 -4.85 3.61 2.82
N MET A 115 -6.08 3.60 3.32
CA MET A 115 -7.06 4.61 2.98
C MET A 115 -6.65 5.97 3.58
N LEU A 116 -6.48 6.97 2.72
CA LEU A 116 -6.07 8.34 3.08
C LEU A 116 -7.24 9.34 3.15
N SER A 117 -8.44 8.91 2.77
CA SER A 117 -9.68 9.69 2.87
C SER A 117 -10.59 9.15 3.96
N HIS A 118 -11.51 9.96 4.47
CA HIS A 118 -12.56 9.43 5.34
C HIS A 118 -13.65 8.77 4.51
N GLN A 119 -14.27 7.73 5.05
CA GLN A 119 -15.33 7.01 4.34
C GLN A 119 -16.56 7.89 4.06
N GLU A 120 -16.74 8.96 4.82
CA GLU A 120 -17.80 9.95 4.59
C GLU A 120 -17.50 10.93 3.44
N ASP A 121 -16.26 10.96 2.93
CA ASP A 121 -15.85 11.84 1.84
C ASP A 121 -16.23 11.29 0.45
N PHE A 122 -16.67 10.03 0.35
CA PHE A 122 -16.98 9.36 -0.92
C PHE A 122 -18.05 8.28 -0.78
N GLU A 123 -18.67 7.90 -1.91
CA GLU A 123 -19.56 6.75 -2.02
C GLU A 123 -18.88 5.64 -2.84
N GLY A 124 -18.93 4.39 -2.35
CA GLY A 124 -18.27 3.23 -2.98
C GLY A 124 -16.83 3.05 -2.52
N GLY A 125 -15.92 2.68 -3.44
CA GLY A 125 -14.47 2.58 -3.16
C GLY A 125 -14.09 1.44 -2.23
N GLU A 126 -14.89 0.39 -2.12
CA GLU A 126 -14.63 -0.70 -1.19
C GLU A 126 -13.42 -1.54 -1.59
N PHE A 127 -12.51 -1.76 -0.64
CA PHE A 127 -11.46 -2.76 -0.80
C PHE A 127 -12.06 -4.17 -0.74
N LEU A 128 -12.03 -4.87 -1.88
CA LEU A 128 -12.52 -6.22 -2.06
C LEU A 128 -11.36 -7.16 -2.37
N THR A 129 -11.22 -8.21 -1.58
CA THR A 129 -10.32 -9.34 -1.87
C THR A 129 -11.15 -10.53 -2.32
N THR A 130 -10.74 -11.23 -3.37
CA THR A 130 -11.27 -12.57 -3.61
C THR A 130 -10.79 -13.46 -2.46
N VAL A 131 -11.71 -13.89 -1.60
CA VAL A 131 -11.41 -15.03 -0.73
C VAL A 131 -11.04 -16.17 -1.67
N ALA A 132 -9.83 -16.71 -1.52
CA ALA A 132 -9.39 -17.84 -2.34
C ALA A 132 -10.49 -18.90 -2.31
N ALA A 133 -11.09 -19.20 -3.47
CA ALA A 133 -11.91 -20.39 -3.58
C ALA A 133 -11.01 -21.57 -3.14
N PRO A 134 -11.50 -22.50 -2.30
CA PRO A 134 -10.74 -23.69 -1.98
C PRO A 134 -10.32 -24.33 -3.30
N ALA A 135 -9.03 -24.69 -3.41
CA ALA A 135 -8.53 -25.37 -4.59
C ALA A 135 -9.45 -26.56 -4.90
N PRO A 136 -9.86 -26.78 -6.16
CA PRO A 136 -10.67 -27.93 -6.50
C PRO A 136 -9.96 -29.18 -5.96
N ALA A 137 -10.70 -30.01 -5.23
CA ALA A 137 -10.16 -31.25 -4.69
C ALA A 137 -9.52 -32.02 -5.85
N LYS A 138 -8.24 -32.35 -5.72
CA LYS A 138 -7.61 -33.28 -6.66
C LYS A 138 -8.34 -34.61 -6.50
N GLU A 139 -9.14 -34.98 -7.49
CA GLU A 139 -9.64 -36.36 -7.61
C GLU A 139 -8.42 -37.28 -7.66
N LYS A 140 -8.41 -38.28 -6.77
CA LYS A 140 -7.41 -39.33 -6.71
C LYS A 140 -7.72 -40.43 -7.71
#